data_AF-A0A1Y4JVC5-F1
#
_entry.id   AF-A0A1Y4JVC5-F1
#
_cell.length_a   1.000
_cell.length_b   1.000
_cell.length_c   1.000
_cell.angle_alpha   90.00
_cell.angle_beta   90.00
_cell.angle_gamma   90.00
#
_symmetry.space_group_name_H-M   'P 1'
#
loop_
_entity.id
_entity.type
_entity.pdbx_description
1 polymer ?
#
loop_
_entity_poly.entity_id
_entity_poly.type
_entity_poly.pdbx_seq_one_letter_code
_entity_poly.pdbx_strand_id
1 'polypeptide(L)'
;MDKIPNRLLERLNALSCENVAERLGMDVISHRTLCFMHDDHHPSLHFWGRNREKWWCFVCNRGGTAINLVMEYAGIGFVEACQWLGTQFNINVDGGIRVLDIKKKPIKRPKRNTSNKENPFSKTIAQWILDNCTLMESGVRFLYEQRKLNPDIIRQLNIVSLENSRTLVDRLRNTFDGKMLKESGLVSETNGKMYFRMFTPCLLFPYYDKEGMLTGLQSRYLGNNENAPRFQFISAQKTRVFNMPIVNNMSYGDELYISEGITDCLALLSAGKNAVAIPSASILPVYDLMDLSKFKLHMYPDQDDSGRKAYAALKRFFINHYAILKEERLPKGIKDYSEYYVMSHGKE
;
A
#
# COMPACT_ATOMS: atom_id res chain seq x y z
N MET A 1 7.97 -28.29 40.86
CA MET A 1 7.65 -27.47 39.68
C MET A 1 7.91 -28.33 38.47
N ASP A 2 6.86 -28.88 37.88
CA ASP A 2 6.97 -29.81 36.77
C ASP A 2 7.58 -29.11 35.56
N LYS A 3 8.79 -29.54 35.18
CA LYS A 3 9.49 -29.00 34.02
C LYS A 3 8.94 -29.70 32.78
N ILE A 4 8.44 -28.91 31.82
CA ILE A 4 8.07 -29.43 30.51
C ILE A 4 9.35 -29.90 29.79
N PRO A 5 9.41 -31.17 29.32
CA PRO A 5 10.60 -31.68 28.64
C PRO A 5 10.99 -30.85 27.41
N ASN A 6 12.28 -30.60 27.18
CA ASN A 6 12.76 -29.80 26.05
C ASN A 6 12.26 -30.31 24.69
N ARG A 7 12.23 -31.64 24.49
CA ARG A 7 11.70 -32.26 23.27
C ARG A 7 10.24 -31.91 23.00
N LEU A 8 9.45 -31.69 24.06
CA LEU A 8 8.06 -31.28 23.94
C LEU A 8 7.94 -29.80 23.59
N LEU A 9 8.79 -28.94 24.18
CA LEU A 9 8.86 -27.52 23.84
C LEU A 9 9.22 -27.28 22.38
N GLU A 10 10.18 -28.03 21.84
CA GLU A 10 10.54 -27.96 20.41
C GLU A 10 9.34 -28.27 19.52
N ARG A 11 8.58 -29.33 19.84
CA ARG A 11 7.37 -29.71 19.09
C ARG A 11 6.28 -28.65 19.17
N LEU A 12 6.06 -28.07 20.34
CA LEU A 12 5.05 -27.01 20.53
C LEU A 12 5.45 -25.70 19.83
N ASN A 13 6.73 -25.34 19.87
CA ASN A 13 7.25 -24.17 19.17
C ASN A 13 7.23 -24.30 17.64
N ALA A 14 7.28 -25.53 17.11
CA ALA A 14 7.18 -25.81 15.68
C ALA A 14 5.75 -25.80 15.12
N LEU A 15 4.73 -25.64 15.97
CA LEU A 15 3.34 -25.55 15.54
C LEU A 15 3.11 -24.28 14.71
N SER A 16 2.29 -24.41 13.66
CA SER A 16 1.84 -23.27 12.87
C SER A 16 1.03 -22.31 13.75
N CYS A 17 1.55 -21.09 13.93
CA CYS A 17 0.87 -20.03 14.68
C CYS A 17 -0.44 -19.62 14.00
N GLU A 18 -0.53 -19.78 12.68
CA GLU A 18 -1.75 -19.53 11.91
C GLU A 18 -2.86 -20.51 12.29
N ASN A 19 -2.60 -21.82 12.27
CA ASN A 19 -3.57 -22.83 12.69
C ASN A 19 -3.93 -22.69 14.19
N VAL A 20 -2.98 -22.27 15.01
CA VAL A 20 -3.22 -21.97 16.44
C VAL A 20 -4.18 -20.79 16.57
N ALA A 21 -3.98 -19.71 15.81
CA ALA A 21 -4.85 -18.54 15.80
C ALA A 21 -6.29 -18.88 15.38
N GLU A 22 -6.46 -19.71 14.35
CA GLU A 22 -7.78 -20.19 13.91
C GLU A 22 -8.51 -20.97 15.02
N ARG A 23 -7.79 -21.85 15.74
CA ARG A 23 -8.37 -22.59 16.90
C ARG A 23 -8.70 -21.71 18.10
N LEU A 24 -7.97 -20.61 18.28
CA LEU A 24 -8.32 -19.56 19.23
C LEU A 24 -9.54 -18.73 18.77
N GLY A 25 -10.00 -18.93 17.53
CA GLY A 25 -11.16 -18.24 16.95
C GLY A 25 -10.82 -16.89 16.33
N MET A 26 -9.58 -16.70 15.88
CA MET A 26 -9.15 -15.51 15.15
C MET A 26 -9.45 -15.68 13.66
N ASP A 27 -9.90 -14.60 13.00
CA ASP A 27 -10.20 -14.59 11.57
C ASP A 27 -8.90 -14.35 10.77
N VAL A 28 -8.30 -15.43 10.24
CA VAL A 28 -7.07 -15.36 9.44
C VAL A 28 -7.42 -15.15 7.97
N ILE A 29 -6.83 -14.13 7.34
CA ILE A 29 -6.98 -13.82 5.92
C ILE A 29 -5.59 -13.58 5.32
N SER A 30 -5.21 -14.38 4.33
CA SER A 30 -3.90 -14.28 3.67
C SER A 30 -2.73 -14.26 4.66
N HIS A 31 -2.78 -15.17 5.64
CA HIS A 31 -1.76 -15.38 6.67
C HIS A 31 -1.48 -14.19 7.62
N ARG A 32 -2.50 -13.37 7.85
CA ARG A 32 -2.51 -12.27 8.81
C ARG A 32 -3.89 -12.13 9.43
N THR A 33 -3.96 -11.50 10.58
CA THR A 33 -5.19 -11.25 11.34
C THR A 33 -5.10 -9.92 12.06
N LEU A 34 -6.23 -9.40 12.52
CA LEU A 34 -6.25 -8.29 13.46
C LEU A 34 -5.55 -8.72 14.76
N CYS A 35 -4.74 -7.82 15.29
CA CYS A 35 -4.11 -7.99 16.59
C CYS A 35 -5.17 -7.86 17.69
N PHE A 36 -5.14 -8.79 18.65
CA PHE A 36 -6.02 -8.81 19.81
C PHE A 36 -5.50 -7.94 20.98
N MET A 37 -4.28 -7.41 20.88
CA MET A 37 -3.60 -6.67 21.95
C MET A 37 -3.80 -5.15 21.85
N HIS A 38 -4.20 -4.63 20.69
CA HIS A 38 -4.53 -3.22 20.49
C HIS A 38 -5.79 -3.10 19.65
N ASP A 39 -6.30 -1.87 19.53
CA ASP A 39 -7.46 -1.56 18.68
C ASP A 39 -7.04 -1.57 17.21
N ASP A 40 -6.97 -2.78 16.66
CA ASP A 40 -6.44 -3.02 15.33
C ASP A 40 -7.51 -2.94 14.25
N HIS A 41 -7.23 -2.13 13.23
CA HIS A 41 -8.18 -1.85 12.15
C HIS A 41 -7.72 -2.40 10.80
N HIS A 42 -6.45 -2.78 10.69
CA HIS A 42 -5.82 -3.37 9.52
C HIS A 42 -5.02 -4.57 10.01
N PRO A 43 -5.09 -5.77 9.39
CA PRO A 43 -4.38 -6.95 9.91
C PRO A 43 -2.89 -6.69 10.10
N SER A 44 -2.50 -6.42 11.36
CA SER A 44 -1.13 -6.06 11.73
C SER A 44 -0.39 -7.20 12.40
N LEU A 45 -1.11 -8.27 12.76
CA LEU A 45 -0.55 -9.52 13.26
C LEU A 45 -0.31 -10.45 12.07
N HIS A 46 0.94 -10.66 11.73
CA HIS A 46 1.36 -11.52 10.62
C HIS A 46 1.94 -12.82 11.16
N PHE A 47 1.63 -13.92 10.49
CA PHE A 47 2.33 -15.19 10.67
C PHE A 47 3.54 -15.25 9.72
N TRP A 48 4.58 -16.05 9.96
CA TRP A 48 5.65 -16.30 8.98
C TRP A 48 6.51 -17.50 9.38
N GLY A 49 7.43 -17.93 8.51
CA GLY A 49 8.20 -19.17 8.64
C GLY A 49 7.79 -20.20 7.59
N ARG A 50 8.53 -21.30 7.49
CA ARG A 50 8.25 -22.34 6.47
C ARG A 50 6.88 -22.99 6.68
N ASN A 51 6.44 -23.09 7.93
CA ASN A 51 5.14 -23.61 8.33
C ASN A 51 4.33 -22.58 9.11
N ARG A 52 4.64 -21.28 8.97
CA ARG A 52 4.00 -20.19 9.71
C ARG A 52 4.13 -20.34 11.23
N GLU A 53 5.25 -20.89 11.68
CA GLU A 53 5.56 -21.21 13.07
C GLU A 53 5.89 -19.98 13.96
N LYS A 54 5.96 -18.78 13.37
CA LYS A 54 6.19 -17.52 14.08
C LYS A 54 5.05 -16.53 13.82
N TRP A 55 4.82 -15.63 14.76
CA TRP A 55 3.90 -14.51 14.61
C TRP A 55 4.51 -13.22 15.12
N TRP A 56 4.02 -12.09 14.62
CA TRP A 56 4.39 -10.76 15.10
C TRP A 56 3.33 -9.73 14.80
N CYS A 57 3.08 -8.86 15.77
CA CYS A 57 2.32 -7.65 15.57
C CYS A 57 3.27 -6.46 15.38
N PHE A 58 3.21 -5.84 14.20
CA PHE A 58 4.08 -4.70 13.85
C PHE A 58 3.74 -3.41 14.60
N VAL A 59 2.56 -3.33 15.24
CA VAL A 59 2.16 -2.18 16.04
C VAL A 59 2.55 -2.37 17.51
N CYS A 60 2.30 -3.56 18.07
CA CYS A 60 2.65 -3.86 19.46
C CYS A 60 4.14 -4.14 19.67
N ASN A 61 4.88 -4.40 18.58
CA ASN A 61 6.27 -4.85 18.62
C ASN A 61 6.44 -6.11 19.50
N ARG A 62 5.48 -7.03 19.39
CA ARG A 62 5.42 -8.30 20.12
C ARG A 62 5.24 -9.44 19.15
N GLY A 63 5.80 -10.59 19.47
CA GLY A 63 5.64 -11.80 18.70
C GLY A 63 6.35 -12.96 19.36
N GLY A 64 6.35 -14.10 18.68
CA GLY A 64 6.97 -15.31 19.19
C GLY A 64 6.45 -16.56 18.49
N THR A 65 6.42 -17.67 19.22
CA THR A 65 5.93 -18.96 18.74
C THR A 65 4.47 -19.17 19.18
N ALA A 66 3.93 -20.35 18.85
CA ALA A 66 2.59 -20.77 19.25
C ALA A 66 2.34 -20.64 20.77
N ILE A 67 3.34 -20.94 21.61
CA ILE A 67 3.22 -20.82 23.07
C ILE A 67 3.00 -19.35 23.44
N ASN A 68 3.83 -18.44 22.89
CA ASN A 68 3.69 -17.01 23.15
C ASN A 68 2.34 -16.47 22.68
N LEU A 69 1.83 -16.95 21.54
CA LEU A 69 0.54 -16.51 21.01
C LEU A 69 -0.60 -16.84 21.99
N VAL A 70 -0.63 -18.06 22.50
CA VAL A 70 -1.66 -18.52 23.45
C VAL A 70 -1.54 -17.78 24.78
N MET A 71 -0.33 -17.59 25.29
CA MET A 71 -0.09 -16.83 26.53
C MET A 71 -0.62 -15.41 26.42
N GLU A 72 -0.29 -14.69 25.34
CA GLU A 72 -0.73 -13.31 25.12
C GLU A 72 -2.24 -13.23 24.88
N TYR A 73 -2.81 -14.14 24.06
CA TYR A 73 -4.23 -14.14 23.72
C TYR A 73 -5.10 -14.46 24.95
N ALA A 74 -4.81 -15.56 25.63
CA ALA A 74 -5.60 -16.03 26.75
C ALA A 74 -5.24 -15.30 28.07
N GLY A 75 -4.04 -14.71 28.17
CA GLY A 75 -3.53 -14.12 29.40
C GLY A 75 -3.16 -15.17 30.45
N ILE A 76 -2.66 -16.32 30.01
CA ILE A 76 -2.34 -17.49 30.86
C ILE A 76 -0.83 -17.73 30.95
N GLY A 77 -0.40 -18.48 31.96
CA GLY A 77 0.99 -18.82 32.18
C GLY A 77 1.56 -19.80 31.14
N PHE A 78 2.89 -19.91 31.11
CA PHE A 78 3.61 -20.76 30.16
C PHE A 78 3.19 -22.24 30.19
N VAL A 79 3.06 -22.81 31.40
CA VAL A 79 2.67 -24.23 31.57
C VAL A 79 1.25 -24.47 31.04
N GLU A 80 0.33 -23.56 31.36
CA GLU A 80 -1.08 -23.63 30.92
C GLU A 80 -1.19 -23.49 29.39
N ALA A 81 -0.41 -22.60 28.78
CA ALA A 81 -0.35 -22.45 27.33
C ALA A 81 0.18 -23.70 26.63
N CYS A 82 1.20 -24.34 27.19
CA CYS A 82 1.74 -25.60 26.66
C CYS A 82 0.71 -26.75 26.75
N GLN A 83 -0.01 -26.84 27.87
CA GLN A 83 -1.07 -27.85 28.06
C GLN A 83 -2.24 -27.63 27.09
N TRP A 84 -2.66 -26.38 26.88
CA TRP A 84 -3.71 -26.05 25.92
C TRP A 84 -3.31 -26.45 24.50
N LEU A 85 -2.09 -26.08 24.07
CA LEU A 85 -1.57 -26.47 22.76
C LEU A 85 -1.47 -28.00 22.63
N GLY A 86 -1.03 -28.68 23.68
CA GLY A 86 -0.98 -30.14 23.74
C GLY A 86 -2.34 -30.77 23.45
N THR A 87 -3.38 -30.29 24.12
CA THR A 87 -4.75 -30.78 23.96
C THR A 87 -5.29 -30.48 22.56
N GLN A 88 -5.16 -29.24 22.08
CA GLN A 88 -5.73 -28.84 20.80
C GLN A 88 -5.07 -29.52 19.60
N PHE A 89 -3.78 -29.86 19.70
CA PHE A 89 -2.99 -30.47 18.63
C PHE A 89 -2.68 -31.95 18.87
N ASN A 90 -3.36 -32.61 19.84
CA ASN A 90 -3.16 -34.02 20.21
C ASN A 90 -1.69 -34.39 20.47
N ILE A 91 -0.95 -33.52 21.16
CA ILE A 91 0.41 -33.76 21.63
C ILE A 91 0.34 -34.09 23.11
N ASN A 92 0.80 -35.29 23.50
CA ASN A 92 0.79 -35.70 24.90
C ASN A 92 1.75 -34.83 25.73
N VAL A 93 1.18 -34.06 26.67
CA VAL A 93 1.89 -33.25 27.66
C VAL A 93 1.65 -33.94 28.99
N ASP A 94 2.51 -34.89 29.37
CA ASP A 94 2.36 -35.61 30.64
C ASP A 94 2.51 -34.63 31.81
N GLY A 95 1.46 -34.50 32.62
CA GLY A 95 1.36 -33.60 33.76
C GLY A 95 -0.09 -33.43 34.15
N GLY A 96 -0.65 -34.44 34.82
CA GLY A 96 -2.07 -34.51 35.15
C GLY A 96 -2.53 -33.32 35.99
N ILE A 97 -3.27 -32.40 35.37
CA ILE A 97 -4.11 -31.35 35.98
C ILE A 97 -5.20 -30.97 34.96
N ARG A 98 -6.37 -30.58 35.47
CA ARG A 98 -7.62 -30.31 34.74
C ARG A 98 -7.45 -29.35 33.56
N VAL A 99 -8.08 -29.71 32.45
CA VAL A 99 -8.26 -28.88 31.25
C VAL A 99 -8.97 -27.58 31.63
N LEU A 100 -8.30 -26.44 31.45
CA LEU A 100 -8.96 -25.15 31.43
C LEU A 100 -9.59 -24.97 30.05
N ASP A 101 -10.93 -24.95 30.01
CA ASP A 101 -11.64 -24.44 28.85
C ASP A 101 -11.32 -22.95 28.73
N ILE A 102 -10.43 -22.58 27.80
CA ILE A 102 -10.19 -21.18 27.47
C ILE A 102 -11.50 -20.69 26.84
N LYS A 103 -12.34 -20.05 27.66
CA LYS A 103 -13.52 -19.34 27.16
C LYS A 103 -13.01 -18.39 26.08
N LYS A 104 -13.51 -18.54 24.86
CA LYS A 104 -13.26 -17.60 23.76
C LYS A 104 -13.35 -16.20 24.35
N LYS A 105 -12.23 -15.48 24.46
CA LYS A 105 -12.31 -14.05 24.75
C LYS A 105 -13.18 -13.53 23.62
N PRO A 106 -14.34 -12.91 23.91
CA PRO A 106 -15.00 -12.17 22.86
C PRO A 106 -13.94 -11.19 22.39
N ILE A 107 -13.39 -11.40 21.18
CA ILE A 107 -12.77 -10.32 20.44
C ILE A 107 -13.84 -9.25 20.54
N LYS A 108 -13.55 -8.15 21.23
CA LYS A 108 -14.44 -7.00 21.22
C LYS A 108 -14.55 -6.67 19.75
N ARG A 109 -15.54 -7.22 19.05
CA ARG A 109 -16.07 -6.63 17.84
C ARG A 109 -16.49 -5.29 18.38
N PRO A 110 -15.78 -4.19 18.05
CA PRO A 110 -16.29 -2.90 18.44
C PRO A 110 -17.71 -2.91 17.88
N LYS A 111 -18.70 -2.68 18.75
CA LYS A 111 -19.99 -2.16 18.29
C LYS A 111 -19.61 -1.13 17.25
N ARG A 112 -20.15 -1.27 16.05
CA ARG A 112 -19.91 -0.39 14.91
C ARG A 112 -20.27 1.04 15.32
N ASN A 113 -19.40 1.69 16.07
CA ASN A 113 -19.31 3.12 16.18
C ASN A 113 -18.78 3.49 14.81
N THR A 114 -19.70 3.94 13.98
CA THR A 114 -19.48 4.55 12.67
C THR A 114 -18.67 5.85 12.78
N SER A 115 -17.53 5.80 13.48
CA SER A 115 -16.68 6.95 13.75
C SER A 115 -15.18 6.67 13.69
N ASN A 116 -14.73 5.53 13.14
CA ASN A 116 -13.46 5.55 12.40
C ASN A 116 -13.74 6.19 11.03
N LYS A 117 -14.06 7.49 11.06
CA LYS A 117 -13.95 8.32 9.87
C LYS A 117 -12.46 8.39 9.60
N GLU A 118 -11.96 7.62 8.65
CA GLU A 118 -10.74 8.07 7.98
C GLU A 118 -11.01 9.51 7.53
N ASN A 119 -10.16 10.42 7.97
CA ASN A 119 -10.36 11.83 7.70
C ASN A 119 -10.36 12.03 6.18
N PRO A 120 -11.35 12.73 5.63
CA PRO A 120 -11.50 12.88 4.19
C PRO A 120 -10.26 13.56 3.59
N PHE A 121 -9.91 13.18 2.37
CA PHE A 121 -8.85 13.87 1.63
C PHE A 121 -9.20 15.36 1.44
N SER A 122 -8.45 16.24 2.10
CA SER A 122 -8.63 17.69 1.97
C SER A 122 -7.99 18.21 0.70
N LYS A 123 -8.83 18.48 -0.31
CA LYS A 123 -8.42 19.11 -1.56
C LYS A 123 -7.73 20.45 -1.34
N THR A 124 -8.23 21.27 -0.41
CA THR A 124 -7.68 22.60 -0.12
C THR A 124 -6.24 22.53 0.38
N ILE A 125 -5.97 21.66 1.36
CA ILE A 125 -4.61 21.54 1.92
C ILE A 125 -3.70 20.85 0.91
N ALA A 126 -4.18 19.82 0.21
CA ALA A 126 -3.41 19.15 -0.83
C ALA A 126 -3.03 20.12 -1.96
N GLN A 127 -3.97 20.92 -2.45
CA GLN A 127 -3.72 21.93 -3.47
C GLN A 127 -2.73 22.99 -2.97
N TRP A 128 -2.87 23.44 -1.72
CA TRP A 128 -1.91 24.36 -1.14
C TRP A 128 -0.49 23.78 -1.13
N ILE A 129 -0.32 22.49 -0.78
CA ILE A 129 0.99 21.81 -0.82
C ILE A 129 1.55 21.85 -2.24
N LEU A 130 0.75 21.52 -3.26
CA LEU A 130 1.17 21.55 -4.65
C LEU A 130 1.58 22.95 -5.11
N ASP A 131 0.82 23.98 -4.74
CA ASP A 131 1.07 25.37 -5.15
C ASP A 131 2.29 25.99 -4.45
N ASN A 132 2.68 25.44 -3.29
CA ASN A 132 3.70 26.01 -2.40
C ASN A 132 4.98 25.17 -2.29
N CYS A 133 5.07 24.10 -3.07
CA CYS A 133 6.22 23.23 -3.17
C CYS A 133 6.66 23.11 -4.63
N THR A 134 7.95 22.88 -4.84
CA THR A 134 8.54 22.68 -6.17
C THR A 134 9.40 21.43 -6.15
N LEU A 135 10.02 21.10 -7.29
CA LEU A 135 11.04 20.08 -7.30
C LEU A 135 12.29 20.58 -6.58
N MET A 136 12.71 19.79 -5.60
CA MET A 136 13.91 19.91 -4.80
C MET A 136 14.98 18.99 -5.39
N GLU A 137 16.20 19.06 -4.87
CA GLU A 137 17.35 18.34 -5.39
C GLU A 137 17.10 16.83 -5.54
N SER A 138 16.49 16.16 -4.56
CA SER A 138 16.22 14.72 -4.68
C SER A 138 15.23 14.40 -5.80
N GLY A 139 14.22 15.25 -5.99
CA GLY A 139 13.23 15.11 -7.05
C GLY A 139 13.82 15.36 -8.43
N VAL A 140 14.64 16.40 -8.57
CA VAL A 140 15.38 16.73 -9.81
C VAL A 140 16.31 15.58 -10.19
N ARG A 141 17.13 15.11 -9.25
CA ARG A 141 18.05 13.98 -9.47
C ARG A 141 17.30 12.74 -9.91
N PHE A 142 16.19 12.40 -9.25
CA PHE A 142 15.41 11.23 -9.63
C PHE A 142 14.74 11.38 -11.01
N LEU A 143 14.02 12.47 -11.25
CA LEU A 143 13.20 12.62 -12.46
C LEU A 143 14.04 12.91 -13.71
N TYR A 144 15.04 13.78 -13.60
CA TYR A 144 15.78 14.29 -14.76
C TYR A 144 17.11 13.58 -14.95
N GLU A 145 17.89 13.38 -13.89
CA GLU A 145 19.22 12.76 -14.04
C GLU A 145 19.12 11.25 -14.20
N GLN A 146 18.35 10.59 -13.33
CA GLN A 146 18.22 9.12 -13.33
C GLN A 146 17.17 8.63 -14.33
N ARG A 147 16.02 9.31 -14.44
CA ARG A 147 14.91 8.87 -15.30
C ARG A 147 14.80 9.60 -16.64
N LYS A 148 15.61 10.63 -16.88
CA LYS A 148 15.70 11.37 -18.16
C LYS A 148 14.37 11.97 -18.65
N LEU A 149 13.42 12.19 -17.73
CA LEU A 149 12.06 12.60 -18.06
C LEU A 149 12.02 14.05 -18.55
N ASN A 150 11.07 14.35 -19.43
CA ASN A 150 10.92 15.69 -20.00
C ASN A 150 10.44 16.68 -18.92
N PRO A 151 11.20 17.74 -18.60
CA PRO A 151 10.81 18.72 -17.58
C PRO A 151 9.47 19.41 -17.82
N ASP A 152 9.07 19.62 -19.08
CA ASP A 152 7.80 20.27 -19.40
C ASP A 152 6.60 19.39 -19.05
N ILE A 153 6.72 18.08 -19.27
CA ILE A 153 5.71 17.10 -18.86
C ILE A 153 5.57 17.06 -17.34
N ILE A 154 6.69 17.04 -16.61
CA ILE A 154 6.68 17.04 -15.15
C ILE A 154 6.04 18.30 -14.59
N ARG A 155 6.32 19.47 -15.20
CA ARG A 155 5.69 20.75 -14.85
C ARG A 155 4.19 20.74 -15.15
N GLN A 156 3.78 20.25 -16.33
CA GLN A 156 2.37 20.18 -16.73
C GLN A 156 1.53 19.31 -15.78
N LEU A 157 2.12 18.22 -15.27
CA LEU A 157 1.47 17.32 -14.31
C LEU A 157 1.51 17.82 -12.86
N ASN A 158 2.09 19.00 -12.62
CA ASN A 158 2.22 19.62 -11.29
C ASN A 158 2.87 18.68 -10.26
N ILE A 159 3.91 17.96 -10.67
CA ILE A 159 4.65 17.04 -9.79
C ILE A 159 5.64 17.85 -8.97
N VAL A 160 5.55 17.70 -7.65
CA VAL A 160 6.41 18.40 -6.69
C VAL A 160 7.19 17.39 -5.85
N SER A 161 8.11 17.87 -5.02
CA SER A 161 8.85 17.01 -4.10
C SER A 161 8.97 17.65 -2.72
N LEU A 162 9.20 16.80 -1.72
CA LEU A 162 9.37 17.18 -0.33
C LEU A 162 10.63 16.53 0.22
N GLU A 163 11.54 17.31 0.79
CA GLU A 163 12.74 16.79 1.46
C GLU A 163 12.47 16.46 2.92
N ASN A 164 11.77 17.37 3.61
CA ASN A 164 11.56 17.30 5.05
C ASN A 164 10.10 17.59 5.42
N SER A 165 9.42 16.57 5.95
CA SER A 165 8.05 16.67 6.44
C SER A 165 7.87 17.69 7.57
N ARG A 166 8.87 17.93 8.43
CA ARG A 166 8.76 18.89 9.54
C ARG A 166 8.60 20.31 9.01
N THR A 167 9.45 20.72 8.07
CA THR A 167 9.37 22.06 7.44
C THR A 167 8.02 22.28 6.78
N LEU A 168 7.47 21.25 6.13
CA LEU A 168 6.13 21.32 5.55
C LEU A 168 5.05 21.51 6.63
N VAL A 169 5.08 20.71 7.69
CA VAL A 169 4.09 20.80 8.78
C VAL A 169 4.15 22.16 9.47
N ASP A 170 5.33 22.73 9.69
CA ASP A 170 5.47 24.05 10.31
C ASP A 170 4.84 25.14 9.43
N ARG A 171 5.06 25.09 8.11
CA ARG A 171 4.40 26.01 7.17
C ARG A 171 2.87 25.82 7.20
N LEU A 172 2.40 24.58 7.15
CA LEU A 172 0.96 24.27 7.19
C LEU A 172 0.29 24.80 8.46
N ARG A 173 0.95 24.68 9.62
CA ARG A 173 0.44 25.21 10.91
C ARG A 173 0.35 26.73 10.95
N ASN A 174 1.20 27.42 10.20
CA ASN A 174 1.15 28.89 10.08
C ASN A 174 0.10 29.36 9.07
N THR A 175 -0.46 28.47 8.25
CA THR A 175 -1.43 28.80 7.20
C THR A 175 -2.85 28.34 7.53
N PHE A 176 -2.99 27.18 8.18
CA PHE A 176 -4.29 26.54 8.43
C PHE A 176 -4.52 26.29 9.91
N ASP A 177 -5.79 26.31 10.31
CA ASP A 177 -6.20 25.95 11.66
C ASP A 177 -5.83 24.49 11.98
N GLY A 178 -5.40 24.26 13.24
CA GLY A 178 -4.92 22.95 13.68
C GLY A 178 -5.99 21.86 13.59
N LYS A 179 -7.28 22.18 13.76
CA LYS A 179 -8.37 21.23 13.57
C LYS A 179 -8.51 20.84 12.11
N MET A 180 -8.46 21.82 11.20
CA MET A 180 -8.51 21.59 9.76
C MET A 180 -7.37 20.69 9.28
N LEU A 181 -6.15 20.89 9.80
CA LEU A 181 -5.00 20.03 9.49
C LEU A 181 -5.22 18.59 9.97
N LYS A 182 -5.74 18.39 11.18
CA LYS A 182 -6.00 17.04 11.70
C LYS A 182 -7.07 16.31 10.90
N GLU A 183 -8.12 17.02 10.51
CA GLU A 183 -9.25 16.50 9.73
C GLU A 183 -8.94 16.39 8.23
N SER A 184 -7.73 16.74 7.78
CA SER A 184 -7.37 16.82 6.37
C SER A 184 -7.05 15.49 5.68
N GLY A 185 -6.82 14.43 6.46
CA GLY A 185 -6.26 13.18 5.95
C GLY A 185 -4.79 13.24 5.52
N LEU A 186 -4.14 14.41 5.54
CA LEU A 186 -2.73 14.63 5.15
C LEU A 186 -1.78 14.67 6.34
N VAL A 187 -2.28 15.10 7.49
CA VAL A 187 -1.52 15.24 8.74
C VAL A 187 -2.05 14.25 9.78
N SER A 188 -1.15 13.69 10.58
CA SER A 188 -1.44 12.89 11.76
C SER A 188 -0.88 13.57 13.00
N GLU A 189 -1.50 13.36 14.16
CA GLU A 189 -1.03 13.87 15.44
C GLU A 189 -0.63 12.70 16.35
N THR A 190 0.60 12.75 16.87
CA THR A 190 1.12 11.77 17.84
C THR A 190 1.81 12.53 18.96
N ASN A 191 1.43 12.28 20.22
CA ASN A 191 1.99 12.95 21.40
C ASN A 191 1.96 14.49 21.30
N GLY A 192 0.88 15.06 20.75
CA GLY A 192 0.72 16.51 20.56
C GLY A 192 1.60 17.11 19.46
N LYS A 193 2.32 16.29 18.68
CA LYS A 193 3.10 16.72 17.53
C LYS A 193 2.41 16.30 16.25
N MET A 194 2.32 17.24 15.30
CA MET A 194 1.79 16.99 13.97
C MET A 194 2.89 16.44 13.04
N TYR A 195 2.51 15.51 12.19
CA TYR A 195 3.38 14.85 11.22
C TYR A 195 2.66 14.75 9.87
N PHE A 196 3.37 15.01 8.79
CA PHE A 196 2.87 14.68 7.46
C PHE A 196 2.85 13.16 7.30
N ARG A 197 1.77 12.60 6.75
CA ARG A 197 1.54 11.15 6.70
C ARG A 197 2.44 10.39 5.73
N MET A 198 3.02 11.08 4.75
CA MET A 198 3.90 10.46 3.76
C MET A 198 5.35 10.55 4.19
N PHE A 199 6.10 9.49 3.89
CA PHE A 199 7.55 9.45 4.12
C PHE A 199 8.27 10.49 3.25
N THR A 200 9.22 11.22 3.82
CA THR A 200 10.10 12.17 3.11
C THR A 200 11.57 11.73 3.25
N PRO A 201 12.44 11.91 2.24
CA PRO A 201 12.18 12.66 1.01
C PRO A 201 11.28 11.90 0.03
N CYS A 202 10.41 12.61 -0.70
CA CYS A 202 9.50 11.99 -1.67
C CYS A 202 9.11 12.92 -2.82
N LEU A 203 8.61 12.32 -3.90
CA LEU A 203 7.80 12.99 -4.91
C LEU A 203 6.33 12.93 -4.52
N LEU A 204 5.54 13.92 -4.92
CA LEU A 204 4.08 13.91 -4.86
C LEU A 204 3.49 13.97 -6.26
N PHE A 205 2.61 13.02 -6.57
CA PHE A 205 1.88 12.92 -7.82
C PHE A 205 0.40 13.25 -7.57
N PRO A 206 -0.12 14.35 -8.13
CA PRO A 206 -1.53 14.70 -8.01
C PRO A 206 -2.41 13.87 -8.93
N TYR A 207 -3.53 13.40 -8.39
CA TYR A 207 -4.57 12.69 -9.14
C TYR A 207 -5.75 13.62 -9.36
N TYR A 208 -6.01 13.93 -10.62
CA TYR A 208 -7.15 14.73 -11.05
C TYR A 208 -8.22 13.84 -11.66
N ASP A 209 -9.49 14.24 -11.53
CA ASP A 209 -10.55 13.67 -12.36
C ASP A 209 -10.53 14.26 -13.77
N LYS A 210 -11.41 13.80 -14.66
CA LYS A 210 -11.46 14.31 -16.03
C LYS A 210 -11.83 15.79 -16.05
N GLU A 211 -12.59 16.29 -15.07
CA GLU A 211 -12.92 17.71 -14.94
C GLU A 211 -11.73 18.56 -14.43
N GLY A 212 -10.59 17.94 -14.11
CA GLY A 212 -9.40 18.63 -13.61
C GLY A 212 -9.43 18.91 -12.11
N MET A 213 -10.37 18.34 -11.37
CA MET A 213 -10.47 18.53 -9.92
C MET A 213 -9.52 17.58 -9.20
N LEU A 214 -8.75 18.11 -8.25
CA LEU A 214 -7.87 17.28 -7.42
C LEU A 214 -8.69 16.28 -6.60
N THR A 215 -8.30 15.00 -6.65
CA THR A 215 -9.00 13.89 -5.98
C THR A 215 -8.11 13.04 -5.08
N GLY A 216 -6.79 13.15 -5.22
CA GLY A 216 -5.84 12.42 -4.39
C GLY A 216 -4.39 12.85 -4.61
N LEU A 217 -3.49 12.36 -3.75
CA LEU A 217 -2.05 12.37 -4.00
C LEU A 217 -1.47 10.98 -3.75
N GLN A 218 -0.48 10.63 -4.56
CA GLN A 218 0.40 9.50 -4.31
C GLN A 218 1.80 10.03 -4.06
N SER A 219 2.51 9.46 -3.09
CA SER A 219 3.92 9.74 -2.91
C SER A 219 4.77 8.64 -3.49
N ARG A 220 5.99 8.98 -3.89
CA ARG A 220 7.08 8.03 -4.07
C ARG A 220 8.23 8.41 -3.15
N TYR A 221 8.57 7.52 -2.23
CA TYR A 221 9.72 7.71 -1.35
C TYR A 221 11.03 7.66 -2.14
N LEU A 222 11.94 8.59 -1.85
CA LEU A 222 13.25 8.76 -2.48
C LEU A 222 14.42 8.52 -1.52
N GLY A 223 14.14 8.19 -0.26
CA GLY A 223 15.19 7.94 0.74
C GLY A 223 15.60 6.47 0.81
N ASN A 224 16.42 6.15 1.80
CA ASN A 224 17.09 4.86 1.94
C ASN A 224 16.47 3.95 3.02
N ASN A 225 15.36 4.35 3.64
CA ASN A 225 14.67 3.51 4.63
C ASN A 225 13.94 2.35 3.94
N GLU A 226 14.44 1.13 4.08
CA GLU A 226 13.85 -0.09 3.51
C GLU A 226 12.43 -0.39 4.02
N ASN A 227 12.06 0.14 5.20
CA ASN A 227 10.72 -0.04 5.76
C ASN A 227 9.70 0.97 5.21
N ALA A 228 10.14 2.01 4.49
CA ALA A 228 9.24 2.97 3.88
C ALA A 228 8.69 2.41 2.55
N PRO A 229 7.37 2.43 2.34
CA PRO A 229 6.80 1.96 1.08
C PRO A 229 7.29 2.83 -0.07
N ARG A 230 7.71 2.19 -1.16
CA ARG A 230 8.17 2.89 -2.38
C ARG A 230 7.11 3.85 -2.91
N PHE A 231 5.84 3.45 -2.88
CA PHE A 231 4.69 4.27 -3.24
C PHE A 231 3.62 4.22 -2.14
N GLN A 232 2.99 5.35 -1.84
CA GLN A 232 1.93 5.44 -0.83
C GLN A 232 0.83 6.39 -1.28
N PHE A 233 -0.43 5.98 -1.15
CA PHE A 233 -1.58 6.87 -1.32
C PHE A 233 -1.96 7.50 0.01
N ILE A 234 -2.54 8.70 -0.02
CA ILE A 234 -3.17 9.28 1.18
C ILE A 234 -4.46 8.51 1.51
N SER A 235 -4.69 8.30 2.80
CA SER A 235 -5.92 7.70 3.33
C SER A 235 -7.17 8.47 2.92
N ALA A 236 -8.28 7.75 2.70
CA ALA A 236 -9.60 8.27 2.29
C ALA A 236 -9.72 8.99 0.94
N GLN A 237 -8.76 8.85 0.01
CA GLN A 237 -8.93 9.35 -1.35
C GLN A 237 -9.66 8.35 -2.26
N LYS A 238 -10.32 8.84 -3.31
CA LYS A 238 -10.93 7.96 -4.33
C LYS A 238 -9.82 7.33 -5.17
N THR A 239 -9.89 6.02 -5.42
CA THR A 239 -8.97 5.36 -6.33
C THR A 239 -9.30 5.75 -7.76
N ARG A 240 -8.33 6.33 -8.47
CA ARG A 240 -8.48 6.88 -9.82
C ARG A 240 -7.33 6.46 -10.71
N VAL A 241 -7.55 6.55 -12.02
CA VAL A 241 -6.48 6.52 -13.03
C VAL A 241 -5.70 7.83 -12.95
N PHE A 242 -4.37 7.76 -13.04
CA PHE A 242 -3.50 8.94 -13.10
C PHE A 242 -3.57 9.60 -14.48
N ASN A 243 -3.46 10.93 -14.51
CA ASN A 243 -3.51 11.76 -15.73
C ASN A 243 -4.85 11.72 -16.50
N MET A 244 -5.98 11.53 -15.81
CA MET A 244 -7.31 11.55 -16.46
C MET A 244 -7.65 12.83 -17.26
N PRO A 245 -7.23 14.05 -16.90
CA PRO A 245 -7.53 15.25 -17.70
C PRO A 245 -7.09 15.17 -19.17
N ILE A 246 -6.12 14.30 -19.51
CA ILE A 246 -5.64 14.13 -20.88
C ILE A 246 -6.78 13.77 -21.85
N VAL A 247 -7.82 13.07 -21.38
CA VAL A 247 -8.94 12.61 -22.22
C VAL A 247 -9.76 13.74 -22.82
N ASN A 248 -9.66 14.96 -22.27
CA ASN A 248 -10.35 16.14 -22.79
C ASN A 248 -9.62 16.77 -23.98
N ASN A 249 -8.33 16.49 -24.12
CA ASN A 249 -7.49 16.99 -25.21
C ASN A 249 -7.34 15.95 -26.34
N MET A 250 -8.14 14.88 -26.29
CA MET A 250 -8.08 13.76 -27.21
C MET A 250 -9.42 13.57 -27.92
N SER A 251 -9.34 13.13 -29.17
CA SER A 251 -10.47 12.80 -30.04
C SER A 251 -10.76 11.30 -30.05
N TYR A 252 -11.96 10.94 -30.52
CA TYR A 252 -12.33 9.54 -30.71
C TYR A 252 -11.32 8.82 -31.61
N GLY A 253 -10.81 7.67 -31.16
CA GLY A 253 -9.85 6.87 -31.93
C GLY A 253 -8.39 7.36 -31.89
N ASP A 254 -8.06 8.38 -31.10
CA ASP A 254 -6.67 8.72 -30.80
C ASP A 254 -5.96 7.58 -30.05
N GLU A 255 -4.64 7.48 -30.19
CA GLU A 255 -3.85 6.51 -29.43
C GLU A 255 -3.72 6.95 -27.97
N LEU A 256 -4.06 6.06 -27.04
CA LEU A 256 -3.86 6.22 -25.60
C LEU A 256 -3.12 5.01 -25.03
N TYR A 257 -2.05 5.28 -24.30
CA TYR A 257 -1.22 4.26 -23.66
C TYR A 257 -1.59 4.12 -22.18
N ILE A 258 -1.85 2.90 -21.72
CA ILE A 258 -2.12 2.58 -20.33
C ILE A 258 -0.88 1.91 -19.74
N SER A 259 -0.37 2.42 -18.63
CA SER A 259 0.74 1.80 -17.89
C SER A 259 0.34 1.34 -16.49
N GLU A 260 1.11 0.42 -15.92
CA GLU A 260 0.86 -0.16 -14.58
C GLU A 260 1.22 0.78 -13.43
N GLY A 261 2.19 1.66 -13.68
CA GLY A 261 2.69 2.60 -12.71
C GLY A 261 2.90 3.98 -13.31
N ILE A 262 2.92 4.98 -12.42
CA ILE A 262 3.16 6.37 -12.79
C ILE A 262 4.48 6.53 -13.53
N THR A 263 5.53 5.83 -13.14
CA THR A 263 6.85 6.08 -13.73
C THR A 263 6.91 5.74 -15.23
N ASP A 264 6.22 4.67 -15.65
CA ASP A 264 6.07 4.34 -17.07
C ASP A 264 5.16 5.33 -17.79
N CYS A 265 4.09 5.80 -17.14
CA CYS A 265 3.22 6.85 -17.69
C CYS A 265 4.02 8.13 -17.96
N LEU A 266 4.88 8.56 -17.03
CA LEU A 266 5.73 9.74 -17.21
C LEU A 266 6.72 9.55 -18.35
N ALA A 267 7.28 8.35 -18.51
CA ALA A 267 8.19 8.03 -19.61
C ALA A 267 7.46 8.02 -20.97
N LEU A 268 6.26 7.45 -21.04
CA LEU A 268 5.41 7.49 -22.24
C LEU A 268 5.07 8.94 -22.64
N LEU A 269 4.62 9.76 -21.68
CA LEU A 269 4.34 11.18 -21.90
C LEU A 269 5.60 11.94 -22.34
N SER A 270 6.75 11.67 -21.71
CA SER A 270 8.03 12.30 -22.09
C SER A 270 8.47 11.92 -23.51
N ALA A 271 8.08 10.74 -23.99
CA ALA A 271 8.26 10.29 -25.37
C ALA A 271 7.20 10.83 -26.35
N GLY A 272 6.33 11.75 -25.92
CA GLY A 272 5.29 12.35 -26.75
C GLY A 272 4.04 11.49 -26.97
N LYS A 273 3.85 10.43 -26.18
CA LYS A 273 2.66 9.58 -26.25
C LYS A 273 1.60 10.04 -25.25
N ASN A 274 0.33 10.05 -25.64
CA ASN A 274 -0.76 10.23 -24.68
C ASN A 274 -0.81 9.03 -23.74
N ALA A 275 -0.68 9.23 -22.43
CA ALA A 275 -0.66 8.12 -21.49
C ALA A 275 -1.38 8.40 -20.17
N VAL A 276 -1.87 7.31 -19.58
CA VAL A 276 -2.47 7.25 -18.24
C VAL A 276 -1.87 6.06 -17.48
N ALA A 277 -1.92 6.11 -16.15
CA ALA A 277 -1.47 5.00 -15.29
C ALA A 277 -2.61 4.47 -14.42
N ILE A 278 -2.75 3.14 -14.35
CA ILE A 278 -3.59 2.52 -13.33
C ILE A 278 -2.93 2.68 -11.95
N PRO A 279 -3.71 2.78 -10.87
CA PRO A 279 -3.17 3.01 -9.53
C PRO A 279 -2.45 1.77 -8.95
N SER A 280 -2.81 0.58 -9.43
CA SER A 280 -2.17 -0.69 -9.11
C SER A 280 -2.69 -1.79 -10.05
N ALA A 281 -1.85 -2.78 -10.37
CA ALA A 281 -2.21 -4.01 -11.09
C ALA A 281 -3.45 -4.74 -10.53
N SER A 282 -3.76 -4.55 -9.24
CA SER A 282 -4.88 -5.23 -8.56
C SER A 282 -6.14 -4.38 -8.41
N ILE A 283 -6.09 -3.09 -8.77
CA ILE A 283 -7.20 -2.15 -8.57
C ILE A 283 -7.57 -1.51 -9.91
N LEU A 284 -8.81 -1.74 -10.35
CA LEU A 284 -9.36 -1.23 -11.61
C LEU A 284 -10.42 -0.15 -11.32
N PRO A 285 -10.12 1.14 -11.51
CA PRO A 285 -11.11 2.21 -11.40
C PRO A 285 -12.11 2.16 -12.56
N VAL A 286 -13.14 1.33 -12.45
CA VAL A 286 -14.07 1.00 -13.55
C VAL A 286 -14.63 2.22 -14.27
N TYR A 287 -15.06 3.25 -13.55
CA TYR A 287 -15.63 4.46 -14.15
C TYR A 287 -14.61 5.24 -14.99
N ASP A 288 -13.36 5.34 -14.54
CA ASP A 288 -12.30 6.00 -15.32
C ASP A 288 -11.96 5.17 -16.56
N LEU A 289 -11.88 3.84 -16.41
CA LEU A 289 -11.56 2.95 -17.52
C LEU A 289 -12.65 2.97 -18.60
N MET A 290 -13.93 3.10 -18.22
CA MET A 290 -15.03 3.29 -19.18
C MET A 290 -14.80 4.53 -20.06
N ASP A 291 -14.35 5.65 -19.48
CA ASP A 291 -14.05 6.88 -20.21
C ASP A 291 -12.91 6.71 -21.24
N LEU A 292 -12.06 5.67 -21.09
CA LEU A 292 -10.97 5.36 -22.02
C LEU A 292 -11.40 4.52 -23.23
N SER A 293 -12.57 3.86 -23.17
CA SER A 293 -12.98 2.84 -24.16
C SER A 293 -13.20 3.40 -25.58
N LYS A 294 -13.26 4.72 -25.72
CA LYS A 294 -13.40 5.45 -26.99
C LYS A 294 -12.07 5.67 -27.76
N PHE A 295 -10.94 5.31 -27.17
CA PHE A 295 -9.60 5.50 -27.74
C PHE A 295 -9.02 4.19 -28.30
N LYS A 296 -7.96 4.29 -29.11
CA LYS A 296 -7.13 3.14 -29.47
C LYS A 296 -6.19 2.88 -28.31
N LEU A 297 -6.41 1.78 -27.59
CA LEU A 297 -5.72 1.51 -26.34
C LEU A 297 -4.47 0.64 -26.57
N HIS A 298 -3.35 1.07 -25.99
CA HIS A 298 -2.06 0.39 -26.06
C HIS A 298 -1.51 0.17 -24.65
N MET A 299 -0.76 -0.90 -24.44
CA MET A 299 -0.05 -1.14 -23.18
C MET A 299 1.27 -1.84 -23.47
N TYR A 300 2.33 -1.39 -22.80
CA TYR A 300 3.57 -2.15 -22.64
C TYR A 300 3.50 -2.82 -21.26
N PRO A 301 3.12 -4.09 -21.14
CA PRO A 301 3.08 -4.76 -19.84
C PRO A 301 4.49 -4.94 -19.29
N ASP A 302 4.65 -4.86 -17.97
CA ASP A 302 5.92 -5.20 -17.33
C ASP A 302 6.26 -6.67 -17.64
N GLN A 303 7.54 -6.97 -17.88
CA GLN A 303 8.00 -8.33 -18.21
C GLN A 303 8.06 -9.26 -16.98
N ASP A 304 7.06 -9.20 -16.10
CA ASP A 304 6.91 -10.06 -14.93
C ASP A 304 5.48 -10.67 -14.81
N ASP A 305 5.28 -11.53 -13.81
CA ASP A 305 3.99 -12.19 -13.59
C ASP A 305 2.87 -11.23 -13.20
N SER A 306 3.20 -10.13 -12.51
CA SER A 306 2.21 -9.15 -12.08
C SER A 306 1.73 -8.34 -13.28
N GLY A 307 2.65 -7.94 -14.16
CA GLY A 307 2.31 -7.18 -15.36
C GLY A 307 1.49 -7.97 -16.37
N ARG A 308 1.81 -9.26 -16.56
CA ARG A 308 0.97 -10.16 -17.35
C ARG A 308 -0.46 -10.28 -16.80
N LYS A 309 -0.62 -10.35 -15.47
CA LYS A 309 -1.94 -10.41 -14.83
C LYS A 309 -2.70 -9.09 -14.96
N ALA A 310 -2.02 -7.96 -14.78
CA ALA A 310 -2.59 -6.62 -14.94
C ALA A 310 -3.13 -6.42 -16.36
N TYR A 311 -2.31 -6.73 -17.37
CA TYR A 311 -2.69 -6.66 -18.77
C TYR A 311 -3.86 -7.59 -19.09
N ALA A 312 -3.85 -8.85 -18.62
CA ALA A 312 -4.96 -9.77 -18.84
C ALA A 312 -6.28 -9.27 -18.22
N ALA A 313 -6.22 -8.68 -17.02
CA ALA A 313 -7.38 -8.11 -16.35
C ALA A 313 -7.95 -6.90 -17.10
N LEU A 314 -7.08 -5.96 -17.50
CA LEU A 314 -7.48 -4.80 -18.31
C LEU A 314 -8.02 -5.21 -19.68
N LYS A 315 -7.36 -6.15 -20.36
CA LYS A 315 -7.81 -6.66 -21.65
C LYS A 315 -9.20 -7.26 -21.55
N ARG A 316 -9.46 -8.08 -20.52
CA ARG A 316 -10.79 -8.64 -20.26
C ARG A 316 -11.82 -7.54 -19.98
N PHE A 317 -11.45 -6.53 -19.20
CA PHE A 317 -12.30 -5.38 -18.94
C PHE A 317 -12.70 -4.68 -20.25
N PHE A 318 -11.74 -4.27 -21.06
CA PHE A 318 -12.03 -3.53 -22.29
C PHE A 318 -12.80 -4.34 -23.33
N ILE A 319 -12.55 -5.65 -23.46
CA ILE A 319 -13.34 -6.53 -24.34
C ILE A 319 -14.82 -6.52 -23.93
N ASN A 320 -15.12 -6.58 -22.63
CA ASN A 320 -16.49 -6.49 -22.11
C ASN A 320 -17.13 -5.10 -22.32
N HIS A 321 -16.32 -4.09 -22.65
CA HIS A 321 -16.73 -2.74 -22.95
C HIS A 321 -16.53 -2.37 -24.43
N TYR A 322 -16.47 -3.37 -25.31
CA TYR A 322 -16.36 -3.21 -26.77
C TYR A 322 -15.12 -2.42 -27.24
N ALA A 323 -14.05 -2.40 -26.44
CA ALA A 323 -12.78 -1.80 -26.76
C ALA A 323 -11.67 -2.86 -26.80
N ILE A 324 -10.63 -2.59 -27.58
CA ILE A 324 -9.47 -3.49 -27.71
C ILE A 324 -8.27 -2.82 -27.05
N LEU A 325 -7.68 -3.51 -26.06
CA LEU A 325 -6.36 -3.17 -25.53
C LEU A 325 -5.29 -3.96 -26.30
N LYS A 326 -4.48 -3.24 -27.07
CA LYS A 326 -3.37 -3.79 -27.84
C LYS A 326 -2.13 -3.92 -26.96
N GLU A 327 -1.48 -5.08 -27.03
CA GLU A 327 -0.17 -5.32 -26.43
C GLU A 327 0.93 -4.76 -27.33
N GLU A 328 1.78 -3.92 -26.76
CA GLU A 328 3.02 -3.49 -27.36
C GLU A 328 4.20 -4.26 -26.77
N ARG A 329 5.23 -4.48 -27.58
CA ARG A 329 6.40 -5.29 -27.18
C ARG A 329 7.59 -4.42 -26.86
N LEU A 330 8.18 -4.63 -25.69
CA LEU A 330 9.50 -4.09 -25.35
C LEU A 330 10.60 -4.97 -25.93
N PRO A 331 11.81 -4.41 -26.19
CA PRO A 331 12.98 -5.21 -26.54
C PRO A 331 13.28 -6.28 -25.49
N LYS A 332 13.92 -7.37 -25.91
CA LYS A 332 14.30 -8.46 -25.00
C LYS A 332 15.26 -7.95 -23.92
N GLY A 333 14.96 -8.28 -22.67
CA GLY A 333 15.79 -7.90 -21.51
C GLY A 333 15.45 -6.55 -20.90
N ILE A 334 14.47 -5.83 -21.43
CA ILE A 334 13.97 -4.59 -20.84
C ILE A 334 12.76 -4.89 -19.98
N LYS A 335 12.81 -4.50 -18.70
CA LYS A 335 11.76 -4.83 -17.73
C LYS A 335 10.47 -4.05 -17.98
N ASP A 336 10.58 -2.74 -18.10
CA ASP A 336 9.45 -1.80 -18.15
C ASP A 336 9.72 -0.65 -19.16
N TYR A 337 8.68 0.11 -19.53
CA TYR A 337 8.82 1.17 -20.53
C TYR A 337 9.72 2.30 -20.02
N SER A 338 9.72 2.57 -18.72
CA SER A 338 10.59 3.59 -18.14
C SER A 338 12.07 3.23 -18.25
N GLU A 339 12.44 1.96 -18.10
CA GLU A 339 13.80 1.48 -18.40
C GLU A 339 14.13 1.63 -19.89
N TYR A 340 13.22 1.23 -20.79
CA TYR A 340 13.39 1.42 -22.24
C TYR A 340 13.65 2.89 -22.60
N TYR A 341 12.88 3.80 -22.00
CA TYR A 341 12.98 5.23 -22.22
C TYR A 341 14.35 5.78 -21.78
N VAL A 342 14.83 5.39 -20.58
CA VAL A 342 16.16 5.78 -20.11
C VAL A 342 17.27 5.27 -21.03
N MET A 343 17.17 4.04 -21.54
CA MET A 343 18.19 3.50 -22.45
C MET A 343 18.22 4.18 -23.83
N SER A 344 17.08 4.68 -24.29
CA SER A 344 16.97 5.36 -25.59
C SER A 344 17.37 6.84 -25.51
N HIS A 345 17.20 7.49 -24.35
CA HIS A 345 17.44 8.92 -24.15
C HIS A 345 18.62 9.23 -23.21
N GLY A 346 19.28 8.20 -22.68
CA GLY A 346 20.45 8.32 -21.80
C GLY A 346 21.79 8.13 -22.53
N LYS A 347 21.79 7.98 -23.86
CA LYS A 347 22.99 7.97 -24.70
C LYS A 347 23.26 9.39 -25.19
N GLU A 348 23.76 10.24 -24.31
CA GLU A 348 24.48 11.46 -24.67
C GLU A 348 25.90 11.40 -24.12
#